data_AF-A0A3M7NRV7-F1
#
_entry.id   AF-A0A3M7NRV7-F1
#
_cell.length_a   1.000
_cell.length_b   1.000
_cell.length_c   1.000
_cell.angle_alpha   90.00
_cell.angle_beta   90.00
_cell.angle_gamma   90.00
#
_symmetry.space_group_name_H-M   'P 1'
#
loop_
_entity.id
_entity.type
_entity.pdbx_description
1 polymer ?
#
loop_
_entity_poly.entity_id
_entity_poly.type
_entity_poly.pdbx_seq_one_letter_code
_entity_poly.pdbx_strand_id
1 'polypeptide(L)'
;MRIPYVSNPPDFNDENDKAVLERVKARRADNGLIPLDLALLHAPKVADGWNSHLGAIRTRTSLPSAIREIAICRPALINKAWFEWKSHVPLLLKAEGFNQAKLEIVKQLHPTSQGEVR
;
A
#
# COMPACT_ATOMS: atom_id res chain seq x y z
N MET A 1 -15.76 -3.06 11.90
CA MET A 1 -15.58 -4.51 12.11
C MET A 1 -14.20 -4.89 11.58
N ARG A 2 -13.38 -5.63 12.36
CA ARG A 2 -12.07 -6.13 11.92
C ARG A 2 -12.20 -7.63 11.70
N ILE A 3 -11.74 -8.14 10.57
CA ILE A 3 -11.66 -9.59 10.36
C ILE A 3 -10.55 -10.16 11.27
N PRO A 4 -10.75 -11.34 11.89
CA PRO A 4 -9.66 -12.07 12.51
C PRO A 4 -8.56 -12.31 11.47
N TYR A 5 -7.30 -12.36 11.90
CA TYR A 5 -6.19 -12.72 11.01
C TYR A 5 -6.04 -14.22 10.91
N VAL A 6 -5.47 -14.72 9.81
CA VAL A 6 -4.96 -16.08 9.78
C VAL A 6 -3.87 -16.26 10.86
N SER A 7 -3.56 -17.51 11.20
CA SER A 7 -2.44 -17.80 12.10
C SER A 7 -1.14 -17.16 11.59
N ASN A 8 -0.23 -16.83 12.50
CA ASN A 8 1.10 -16.35 12.14
C ASN A 8 2.16 -17.20 12.87
N PRO A 9 2.83 -18.14 12.20
CA PRO A 9 2.78 -18.36 10.74
C PRO A 9 1.45 -18.97 10.24
N PRO A 10 1.04 -18.66 8.99
CA PRO A 10 -0.08 -19.34 8.35
C PRO A 10 0.23 -20.83 8.13
N ASP A 11 -0.73 -21.70 8.41
CA ASP A 11 -0.61 -23.15 8.24
C ASP A 11 -1.53 -23.61 7.10
N PHE A 12 -0.96 -23.69 5.88
CA PHE A 12 -1.66 -24.12 4.69
C PHE A 12 -1.30 -25.57 4.35
N ASN A 13 -2.31 -26.39 4.05
CA ASN A 13 -2.10 -27.77 3.62
C ASN A 13 -1.84 -27.89 2.11
N ASP A 14 -2.43 -27.02 1.29
CA ASP A 14 -2.28 -27.02 -0.17
C ASP A 14 -0.93 -26.43 -0.61
N GLU A 15 -0.24 -27.10 -1.54
CA GLU A 15 1.08 -26.69 -2.01
C GLU A 15 1.07 -25.38 -2.81
N ASN A 16 -0.03 -25.05 -3.51
CA ASN A 16 -0.14 -23.77 -4.21
C ASN A 16 -0.29 -22.62 -3.21
N ASP A 17 -1.07 -22.81 -2.15
CA ASP A 17 -1.25 -21.82 -1.09
C ASP A 17 0.06 -21.59 -0.30
N LYS A 18 0.84 -22.66 -0.04
CA LYS A 18 2.21 -22.54 0.49
C LYS A 18 3.11 -21.73 -0.45
N ALA A 19 3.05 -21.98 -1.75
CA ALA A 19 3.84 -21.23 -2.72
C ALA A 19 3.47 -19.74 -2.76
N VAL A 20 2.18 -19.39 -2.59
CA VAL A 20 1.73 -17.99 -2.43
C VAL A 20 2.33 -17.37 -1.16
N LEU A 21 2.25 -18.07 -0.03
CA LEU A 21 2.80 -17.60 1.24
C LEU A 21 4.29 -17.27 1.11
N GLU A 22 5.07 -18.13 0.45
CA GLU A 22 6.50 -17.88 0.23
C GLU A 22 6.75 -16.66 -0.66
N ARG A 23 5.95 -16.43 -1.72
CA ARG A 23 6.04 -15.18 -2.51
C ARG A 23 5.72 -13.94 -1.68
N VAL A 24 4.73 -14.02 -0.79
CA VAL A 24 4.37 -12.92 0.12
C VAL A 24 5.51 -12.62 1.08
N LYS A 25 6.09 -13.66 1.70
CA LYS A 25 7.26 -13.53 2.60
C LYS A 25 8.47 -12.94 1.87
N ALA A 26 8.80 -13.46 0.68
CA ALA A 26 9.93 -12.97 -0.13
C ALA A 26 9.82 -11.47 -0.42
N ARG A 27 8.61 -10.97 -0.71
CA ARG A 27 8.37 -9.54 -0.91
C ARG A 27 8.59 -8.71 0.36
N ARG A 28 8.31 -9.26 1.53
CA ARG A 28 8.48 -8.58 2.83
C ARG A 28 9.91 -8.62 3.34
N ALA A 29 10.72 -9.56 2.84
CA ALA A 29 12.07 -9.82 3.34
C ALA A 29 12.03 -9.96 4.87
N ASP A 30 12.97 -9.31 5.57
CA ASP A 30 13.12 -9.42 7.02
C ASP A 30 12.02 -8.72 7.82
N ASN A 31 11.11 -7.99 7.17
CA ASN A 31 10.03 -7.27 7.87
C ASN A 31 8.89 -8.20 8.33
N GLY A 32 8.87 -9.45 7.87
CA GLY A 32 7.80 -10.40 8.17
C GLY A 32 6.43 -10.02 7.59
N LEU A 33 5.42 -10.84 7.88
CA LEU A 33 4.05 -10.61 7.42
C LEU A 33 3.42 -9.43 8.18
N ILE A 34 2.83 -8.50 7.44
CA ILE A 34 2.13 -7.35 8.03
C ILE A 34 0.62 -7.64 8.16
N PRO A 35 -0.14 -6.83 8.90
CA PRO A 35 -1.59 -6.99 9.05
C PRO A 35 -2.37 -7.19 7.74
N LEU A 36 -1.99 -6.48 6.66
CA LEU A 36 -2.60 -6.65 5.34
C LEU A 36 -2.35 -8.04 4.75
N ASP A 37 -1.14 -8.59 4.91
CA ASP A 37 -0.82 -9.92 4.40
C ASP A 37 -1.66 -10.98 5.13
N LEU A 38 -1.73 -10.90 6.47
CA LEU A 38 -2.53 -11.82 7.29
C LEU A 38 -4.04 -11.72 7.04
N ALA A 39 -4.51 -10.54 6.61
CA ALA A 39 -5.90 -10.35 6.19
C ALA A 39 -6.17 -10.98 4.81
N LEU A 40 -5.27 -10.79 3.84
CA LEU A 40 -5.45 -11.31 2.48
C LEU A 40 -5.25 -12.83 2.39
N LEU A 41 -4.41 -13.40 3.26
CA LEU A 41 -4.09 -14.82 3.28
C LEU A 41 -5.25 -15.73 3.72
N HIS A 42 -6.41 -15.17 4.12
CA HIS A 42 -7.67 -15.93 4.13
C HIS A 42 -8.05 -16.47 2.74
N ALA A 43 -7.56 -15.84 1.68
CA ALA A 43 -7.75 -16.26 0.29
C ALA A 43 -6.43 -16.13 -0.48
N PRO A 44 -5.53 -17.13 -0.42
CA PRO A 44 -4.18 -17.02 -0.99
C PRO A 44 -4.16 -16.63 -2.48
N LYS A 45 -5.04 -17.19 -3.32
CA LYS A 45 -5.13 -16.79 -4.74
C LYS A 45 -5.44 -15.30 -4.94
N VAL A 46 -6.28 -14.72 -4.06
CA VAL A 46 -6.56 -13.28 -4.07
C VAL A 46 -5.34 -12.50 -3.60
N ALA A 47 -4.67 -12.95 -2.53
CA ALA A 47 -3.44 -12.33 -2.04
C ALA A 47 -2.36 -12.26 -3.13
N ASP A 48 -2.19 -13.32 -3.91
CA ASP A 48 -1.19 -13.40 -4.98
C ASP A 48 -1.49 -12.44 -6.14
N GLY A 49 -2.74 -12.45 -6.63
CA GLY A 49 -3.19 -11.53 -7.68
C GLY A 49 -3.10 -10.07 -7.23
N TRP A 50 -3.55 -9.78 -5.99
CA TRP A 50 -3.44 -8.46 -5.37
C TRP A 50 -2.00 -7.97 -5.32
N ASN A 51 -1.09 -8.81 -4.83
CA ASN A 51 0.32 -8.47 -4.70
C ASN A 51 0.98 -8.19 -6.06
N SER A 52 0.66 -8.99 -7.07
CA SER A 52 1.18 -8.85 -8.42
C SER A 52 0.66 -7.58 -9.10
N HIS A 53 -0.66 -7.35 -9.03
CA HIS A 53 -1.31 -6.22 -9.69
C HIS A 53 -0.95 -4.89 -9.03
N LEU A 54 -1.10 -4.77 -7.70
CA LEU A 54 -0.77 -3.52 -7.00
C LEU A 54 0.75 -3.27 -6.96
N GLY A 55 1.56 -4.32 -6.95
CA GLY A 55 3.00 -4.19 -7.17
C GLY A 55 3.31 -3.50 -8.50
N ALA A 56 2.65 -3.92 -9.59
CA ALA A 56 2.82 -3.29 -10.90
C ALA A 56 2.40 -1.81 -10.90
N ILE A 57 1.21 -1.49 -10.36
CA ILE A 57 0.72 -0.10 -10.26
C ILE A 57 1.70 0.77 -9.47
N ARG A 58 2.28 0.24 -8.39
CA ARG A 58 3.17 1.02 -7.52
C ARG A 58 4.55 1.23 -8.10
N THR A 59 5.15 0.25 -8.76
CA THR A 59 6.58 0.30 -9.13
C THR A 59 6.88 0.19 -10.61
N ARG A 60 5.93 -0.28 -11.44
CA ARG A 60 6.14 -0.58 -12.87
C ARG A 60 5.28 0.29 -13.78
N THR A 61 5.28 1.60 -13.55
CA THR A 61 4.60 2.59 -14.39
C THR A 61 5.54 3.73 -14.76
N SER A 62 5.22 4.49 -15.81
CA SER A 62 5.98 5.67 -16.24
C SER A 62 5.76 6.92 -15.37
N LEU A 63 4.85 6.87 -14.39
CA LEU A 63 4.54 8.04 -13.56
C LEU A 63 5.62 8.30 -12.49
N PRO A 64 5.96 9.57 -12.23
CA PRO A 64 6.83 9.94 -11.11
C PRO A 64 6.32 9.41 -9.76
N SER A 65 7.23 9.15 -8.82
CA SER A 65 6.88 8.64 -7.48
C SER A 65 5.90 9.54 -6.75
N ALA A 66 6.08 10.87 -6.81
CA ALA A 66 5.17 11.83 -6.19
C ALA A 66 3.73 11.67 -6.71
N ILE A 67 3.55 11.55 -8.04
CA ILE A 67 2.22 11.40 -8.66
C ILE A 67 1.56 10.09 -8.23
N ARG A 68 2.30 8.97 -8.23
CA ARG A 68 1.79 7.68 -7.78
C ARG A 68 1.36 7.71 -6.32
N GLU A 69 2.19 8.28 -5.45
CA GLU A 69 1.91 8.32 -4.02
C GLU A 69 0.77 9.31 -3.69
N ILE A 70 0.63 10.42 -4.44
CA ILE A 70 -0.56 11.30 -4.34
C ILE A 70 -1.82 10.53 -4.72
N ALA A 71 -1.78 9.74 -5.80
CA ALA A 71 -2.91 8.93 -6.25
C ALA A 71 -3.34 7.85 -5.24
N ILE A 72 -2.47 7.49 -4.27
CA ILE A 72 -2.79 6.59 -3.15
C ILE A 72 -3.25 7.39 -1.92
N CYS A 73 -2.50 8.42 -1.54
CA CYS A 73 -2.78 9.24 -0.35
C CYS A 73 -4.13 9.98 -0.45
N ARG A 74 -4.50 10.50 -1.63
CA ARG A 74 -5.75 11.26 -1.82
C ARG A 74 -6.99 10.40 -1.57
N PRO A 75 -7.19 9.24 -2.24
CA PRO A 75 -8.28 8.33 -1.89
C PRO A 75 -8.21 7.83 -0.46
N ALA A 76 -7.00 7.57 0.07
CA ALA A 76 -6.87 7.11 1.45
C ALA A 76 -7.41 8.14 2.46
N LEU A 77 -7.14 9.44 2.24
CA LEU A 77 -7.67 10.51 3.09
C LEU A 77 -9.19 10.64 2.95
N ILE A 78 -9.70 10.71 1.71
CA ILE A 78 -11.12 10.89 1.41
C ILE A 78 -11.95 9.75 2.03
N ASN A 79 -11.46 8.50 1.89
CA ASN A 79 -12.14 7.32 2.42
C ASN A 79 -11.80 7.02 3.88
N LYS A 80 -10.98 7.86 4.54
CA LYS A 80 -10.50 7.63 5.91
C LYS A 80 -9.80 6.26 6.07
N ALA A 81 -9.13 5.79 5.02
CA ALA A 81 -8.32 4.57 5.01
C ALA A 81 -6.96 4.83 5.69
N TRP A 82 -7.02 4.97 7.02
CA TRP A 82 -5.85 5.37 7.84
C TRP A 82 -4.67 4.41 7.77
N PHE A 83 -4.91 3.12 7.48
CA PHE A 83 -3.85 2.15 7.28
C PHE A 83 -2.97 2.55 6.09
N GLU A 84 -3.59 2.78 4.93
CA GLU A 84 -2.90 3.21 3.71
C GLU A 84 -2.28 4.61 3.88
N TRP A 85 -3.02 5.55 4.45
CA TRP A 85 -2.51 6.91 4.71
C TRP A 85 -1.20 6.89 5.51
N LYS A 86 -1.17 6.15 6.62
CA LYS A 86 0.03 6.05 7.48
C LYS A 86 1.20 5.41 6.76
N SER A 87 0.96 4.41 5.92
CA SER A 87 2.01 3.74 5.14
C SER A 87 2.55 4.58 3.99
N HIS A 88 1.70 5.41 3.36
CA HIS A 88 2.03 6.08 2.11
C HIS A 88 2.49 7.54 2.26
N VAL A 89 2.05 8.27 3.31
CA VAL A 89 2.55 9.65 3.55
C VAL A 89 4.08 9.73 3.68
N PRO A 90 4.77 8.83 4.41
CA PRO A 90 6.23 8.84 4.48
C PRO A 90 6.90 8.59 3.12
N LEU A 91 6.26 7.82 2.23
CA LEU A 91 6.77 7.55 0.88
C LEU A 91 6.60 8.78 -0.02
N LEU A 92 5.45 9.44 0.08
CA LEU A 92 5.19 10.69 -0.64
C LEU A 92 6.18 11.79 -0.24
N LEU A 93 6.48 11.95 1.05
CA LEU A 93 7.47 12.93 1.53
C LEU A 93 8.91 12.61 1.07
N LYS A 94 9.21 11.36 0.72
CA LYS A 94 10.50 10.95 0.17
C LYS A 94 10.56 11.08 -1.36
N ALA A 95 9.44 11.41 -2.02
CA ALA A 95 9.43 11.56 -3.46
C ALA A 95 10.23 12.79 -3.89
N GLU A 96 10.94 12.66 -5.00
CA GLU A 96 11.73 13.73 -5.58
C GLU A 96 10.85 14.96 -5.88
N GLY A 97 11.33 16.15 -5.51
CA GLY A 97 10.61 17.41 -5.72
C GLY A 97 9.36 17.60 -4.85
N PHE A 98 9.11 16.71 -3.88
CA PHE A 98 7.99 16.80 -2.93
C PHE A 98 8.45 17.32 -1.56
N ASN A 99 7.59 18.05 -0.86
CA ASN A 99 7.92 18.68 0.42
C ASN A 99 6.68 18.76 1.34
N GLN A 100 6.88 19.28 2.56
CA GLN A 100 5.80 19.43 3.54
C GLN A 100 4.70 20.39 3.07
N ALA A 101 5.04 21.49 2.40
CA ALA A 101 4.06 22.46 1.92
C ALA A 101 3.09 21.83 0.89
N LYS A 102 3.63 21.06 -0.06
CA LYS A 102 2.82 20.27 -1.02
C LYS A 102 1.96 19.21 -0.30
N LEU A 103 2.46 18.59 0.78
CA LEU A 103 1.66 17.65 1.59
C LEU A 103 0.45 18.34 2.25
N GLU A 104 0.60 19.56 2.75
CA GLU A 104 -0.52 20.29 3.36
C GLU A 104 -1.64 20.57 2.35
N ILE A 105 -1.32 20.77 1.07
CA ILE A 105 -2.32 20.86 -0.01
C ILE A 105 -3.02 19.52 -0.22
N VAL A 106 -2.26 18.41 -0.28
CA VAL A 106 -2.81 17.05 -0.43
C VAL A 106 -3.77 16.69 0.71
N LYS A 107 -3.56 17.24 1.92
CA LYS A 107 -4.46 17.06 3.07
C LYS A 107 -5.79 17.82 3.00
N GLN A 108 -5.92 18.81 2.12
CA GLN A 108 -7.16 19.58 1.99
C GLN A 108 -8.21 18.75 1.27
N LEU A 109 -9.35 18.47 1.90
CA LEU A 109 -10.45 17.72 1.25
C LEU A 109 -10.97 18.45 0.01
N HIS A 110 -11.10 19.78 0.11
CA HIS A 110 -11.55 20.67 -0.96
C HIS A 110 -10.48 21.76 -1.19
N PRO A 111 -9.39 21.45 -1.92
CA PRO A 111 -8.34 22.43 -2.16
C PRO A 111 -8.89 23.56 -3.02
N THR A 112 -8.66 24.82 -2.60
CA THR A 112 -9.08 26.01 -3.34
C THR A 112 -7.95 26.64 -4.15
N SER A 113 -6.73 26.11 -4.04
CA SER A 113 -5.57 26.51 -4.84
C SER A 113 -4.69 25.30 -5.15
N GLN A 114 -3.80 25.45 -6.14
CA GLN A 114 -2.83 24.43 -6.52
C GLN A 114 -1.63 24.35 -5.58
N GLY A 115 -1.49 25.30 -4.63
CA GLY A 115 -0.33 25.42 -3.76
C GLY A 115 0.94 25.84 -4.50
N GLU A 116 2.10 25.42 -3.99
CA GLU A 116 3.40 25.66 -4.63
C GLU A 116 3.46 24.97 -6.01
N VAL A 117 3.41 25.75 -7.08
CA VAL A 117 3.62 25.28 -8.44
C VAL A 117 5.11 25.39 -8.77
N ARG A 118 5.82 24.27 -8.70
CA ARG A 118 7.13 24.05 -9.29
C ARG A 118 7.23 22.60 -9.73
#